data_AF-A0A662SNZ8-F1
#
_entry.id   AF-A0A662SNZ8-F1
#
_cell.length_a   1.000
_cell.length_b   1.000
_cell.length_c   1.000
_cell.angle_alpha   90.00
_cell.angle_beta   90.00
_cell.angle_gamma   90.00
#
_symmetry.space_group_name_H-M   'P 1'
#
loop_
_entity.id
_entity.type
_entity.pdbx_description
1 polymer ?
#
loop_
_entity_poly.entity_id
_entity_poly.type
_entity_poly.pdbx_seq_one_letter_code
_entity_poly.pdbx_strand_id
1 'polypeptide(L)'
;MIVDYHIHTYLCGHAKGKPIEYVKEAERKGISEIGFSDHIMVDKWRPEYAMKVTQIEDYIRLVENVEKESSIPVKLGAEVDYFLGKEEEIRRVVEEFSFDYVIGSVHFLDDWAIDDPRYVRGYYERDINEVYLQYFSLVEKMASSRLFDIVGHLDLVKKFGFRPTVDIMPKITAVLEKIKINRLCVEINTSGLEKPAREVYPGERILNICWRMGIPVTLGSDSHKPWEVGRHFDKALDLMKKVGYKEIATFTKRNQVLRKL
;
A
#
# COMPACT_ATOMS: atom_id res chain seq x y z
N MET A 1 8.49 -17.31 -5.39
CA MET A 1 8.10 -16.23 -6.32
C MET A 1 8.15 -14.91 -5.58
N ILE A 2 8.77 -13.88 -6.18
CA ILE A 2 8.84 -12.53 -5.59
C ILE A 2 8.02 -11.60 -6.47
N VAL A 3 7.18 -10.76 -5.85
CA VAL A 3 6.39 -9.74 -6.54
C VAL A 3 6.63 -8.36 -5.93
N ASP A 4 6.40 -7.31 -6.70
CA ASP A 4 6.33 -5.93 -6.19
C ASP A 4 5.04 -5.27 -6.67
N TYR A 5 4.08 -5.11 -5.77
CA TYR A 5 2.74 -4.62 -6.08
C TYR A 5 2.50 -3.16 -5.66
N HIS A 6 3.54 -2.44 -5.24
CA HIS A 6 3.41 -1.04 -4.90
C HIS A 6 4.41 -0.19 -5.66
N ILE A 7 4.04 0.15 -6.89
CA ILE A 7 4.87 0.90 -7.84
C ILE A 7 4.04 2.02 -8.45
N HIS A 8 4.57 3.24 -8.43
CA HIS A 8 3.89 4.42 -8.96
C HIS A 8 4.34 4.76 -10.38
N THR A 9 3.59 5.66 -11.02
CA THR A 9 3.95 6.22 -12.33
C THR A 9 4.04 7.73 -12.24
N TYR A 10 4.63 8.37 -13.25
CA TYR A 10 4.72 9.83 -13.31
C TYR A 10 3.36 10.55 -13.26
N LEU A 11 2.23 9.83 -13.42
CA LEU A 11 0.89 10.42 -13.36
C LEU A 11 0.49 10.90 -11.96
N CYS A 12 1.08 10.37 -10.87
CA CYS A 12 0.88 10.92 -9.53
C CYS A 12 1.56 12.28 -9.25
N GLY A 13 2.35 12.79 -10.21
CA GLY A 13 3.02 14.09 -10.11
C GLY A 13 4.29 14.11 -9.24
N HIS A 14 4.63 13.02 -8.54
CA HIS A 14 5.83 12.95 -7.71
C HIS A 14 6.70 11.70 -7.92
N ALA A 15 6.27 10.74 -8.76
CA ALA A 15 7.14 9.71 -9.29
C ALA A 15 7.84 10.15 -10.59
N LYS A 16 8.94 9.48 -10.93
CA LYS A 16 9.79 9.76 -12.10
C LYS A 16 10.13 8.49 -12.85
N GLY A 17 10.68 8.64 -14.05
CA GLY A 17 11.12 7.54 -14.90
C GLY A 17 10.01 6.99 -15.79
N LYS A 18 10.41 6.29 -16.84
CA LYS A 18 9.47 5.61 -17.74
C LYS A 18 9.04 4.29 -17.09
N PRO A 19 7.77 3.89 -17.14
CA PRO A 19 7.32 2.62 -16.56
C PRO A 19 8.13 1.39 -17.01
N ILE A 20 8.59 1.33 -18.27
CA ILE A 20 9.45 0.23 -18.74
C ILE A 20 10.82 0.16 -18.01
N GLU A 21 11.30 1.26 -17.42
CA GLU A 21 12.52 1.26 -16.60
C GLU A 21 12.29 0.56 -15.25
N TYR A 22 11.06 0.61 -14.71
CA TYR A 22 10.69 -0.13 -13.50
C TYR A 22 10.68 -1.63 -13.77
N VAL A 23 10.13 -2.06 -14.91
CA VAL A 23 10.17 -3.46 -15.38
C VAL A 23 11.61 -3.96 -15.46
N LYS A 24 12.50 -3.20 -16.12
CA LYS A 24 13.91 -3.57 -16.26
C LYS A 24 14.63 -3.70 -14.91
N GLU A 25 14.30 -2.84 -13.94
CA GLU A 25 14.86 -2.96 -12.59
C GLU A 25 14.32 -4.20 -11.86
N ALA A 26 13.03 -4.51 -12.02
CA ALA A 26 12.41 -5.72 -11.47
C ALA A 26 13.11 -6.98 -11.99
N GLU A 27 13.31 -7.08 -13.30
CA GLU A 27 14.04 -8.17 -13.97
C GLU A 27 15.45 -8.31 -13.41
N ARG A 28 16.19 -7.19 -13.28
CA ARG A 28 17.55 -7.17 -12.72
C ARG A 28 17.60 -7.67 -11.28
N LYS A 29 16.54 -7.45 -10.50
CA LYS A 29 16.40 -7.89 -9.10
C LYS A 29 15.79 -9.29 -8.96
N GLY A 30 15.46 -9.96 -10.08
CA GLY A 30 14.84 -11.29 -10.05
C GLY A 30 13.39 -11.28 -9.56
N ILE A 31 12.71 -10.13 -9.62
CA ILE A 31 11.28 -10.02 -9.33
C ILE A 31 10.52 -10.63 -10.49
N SER A 32 9.61 -11.55 -10.18
CA SER A 32 8.95 -12.41 -11.16
C SER A 32 7.68 -11.81 -11.73
N GLU A 33 7.09 -10.82 -11.05
CA GLU A 33 5.87 -10.12 -11.46
C GLU A 33 5.82 -8.77 -10.73
N ILE A 34 5.36 -7.73 -11.41
CA ILE A 34 5.15 -6.42 -10.80
C ILE A 34 3.72 -5.97 -10.98
N GLY A 35 3.29 -4.99 -10.19
CA GLY A 35 2.07 -4.26 -10.46
C GLY A 35 2.27 -2.76 -10.25
N PHE A 36 1.80 -1.99 -11.22
CA PHE A 36 1.66 -0.54 -11.04
C PHE A 36 0.39 -0.31 -10.23
N SER A 37 0.46 0.51 -9.20
CA SER A 37 -0.64 0.82 -8.28
C SER A 37 -0.66 2.32 -7.99
N ASP A 38 -0.75 3.11 -9.06
CA ASP A 38 -0.61 4.54 -8.94
C ASP A 38 -1.77 5.17 -8.15
N HIS A 39 -1.56 6.38 -7.62
CA HIS A 39 -2.49 7.02 -6.70
C HIS A 39 -3.80 7.43 -7.39
N ILE A 40 -4.93 7.09 -6.77
CA ILE A 40 -6.26 7.59 -7.12
C ILE A 40 -6.93 8.17 -5.88
N MET A 41 -7.32 9.44 -5.99
CA MET A 41 -7.99 10.18 -4.91
C MET A 41 -9.35 10.69 -5.38
N VAL A 42 -10.43 10.24 -4.74
CA VAL A 42 -11.79 10.72 -5.03
C VAL A 42 -12.14 12.02 -4.29
N ASP A 43 -11.34 12.39 -3.30
CA ASP A 43 -11.47 13.63 -2.54
C ASP A 43 -10.09 14.20 -2.22
N LYS A 44 -10.02 15.48 -1.85
CA LYS A 44 -8.78 16.19 -1.49
C LYS A 44 -7.66 16.10 -2.51
N TRP A 45 -8.01 15.81 -3.77
CA TRP A 45 -7.08 15.66 -4.88
C TRP A 45 -6.19 16.90 -5.03
N ARG A 46 -4.90 16.64 -5.26
CA ARG A 46 -3.90 17.64 -5.63
C ARG A 46 -2.97 17.03 -6.69
N PRO A 47 -2.51 17.83 -7.68
CA PRO A 47 -1.66 17.33 -8.76
C PRO A 47 -0.31 16.80 -8.29
N GLU A 48 0.16 17.20 -7.11
CA GLU A 48 1.37 16.64 -6.50
C GLU A 48 1.19 15.29 -5.81
N TYR A 49 -0.05 14.81 -5.66
CA TYR A 49 -0.35 13.55 -4.95
C TYR A 49 -0.86 12.45 -5.86
N ALA A 50 -1.67 12.78 -6.87
CA ALA A 50 -2.36 11.76 -7.65
C ALA A 50 -2.69 12.25 -9.06
N MET A 51 -2.92 11.29 -9.96
CA MET A 51 -3.57 11.57 -11.23
C MET A 51 -5.00 12.06 -10.98
N LYS A 52 -5.59 12.79 -11.94
CA LYS A 52 -7.04 13.05 -11.89
C LYS A 52 -7.80 11.76 -12.18
N VAL A 53 -9.00 11.62 -11.62
CA VAL A 53 -9.91 10.50 -11.95
C VAL A 53 -10.16 10.41 -13.47
N THR A 54 -10.21 11.53 -14.18
CA THR A 54 -10.35 11.58 -15.65
C THR A 54 -9.11 11.11 -16.44
N GLN A 55 -8.02 10.74 -15.75
CA GLN A 55 -6.78 10.22 -16.35
C GLN A 55 -6.61 8.72 -16.09
N ILE A 56 -7.59 8.05 -15.45
CA ILE A 56 -7.48 6.62 -15.15
C ILE A 56 -7.38 5.80 -16.44
N GLU A 57 -8.12 6.16 -17.50
CA GLU A 57 -8.00 5.46 -18.78
C GLU A 57 -6.64 5.68 -19.46
N ASP A 58 -6.00 6.84 -19.25
CA ASP A 58 -4.62 7.08 -19.70
C ASP A 58 -3.64 6.19 -18.93
N TYR A 59 -3.84 6.06 -17.61
CA TYR A 59 -3.07 5.16 -16.76
C TYR A 59 -3.21 3.70 -17.18
N ILE A 60 -4.44 3.23 -17.46
CA ILE A 60 -4.69 1.87 -17.94
C ILE A 60 -3.95 1.62 -19.25
N ARG A 61 -4.11 2.52 -20.23
CA ARG A 61 -3.38 2.42 -21.52
C ARG A 61 -1.86 2.42 -21.32
N LEU A 62 -1.36 3.19 -20.37
CA LEU A 62 0.06 3.23 -20.05
C LEU A 62 0.55 1.86 -19.55
N VAL A 63 -0.15 1.26 -18.58
CA VAL A 63 0.21 -0.05 -18.02
C VAL A 63 0.07 -1.16 -19.07
N GLU A 64 -1.00 -1.17 -19.85
CA GLU A 64 -1.20 -2.15 -20.94
C GLU A 64 -0.10 -2.08 -22.00
N ASN A 65 0.39 -0.89 -22.33
CA ASN A 65 1.50 -0.75 -23.28
C ASN A 65 2.80 -1.29 -22.70
N VAL A 66 3.05 -1.07 -21.40
CA VAL A 66 4.23 -1.60 -20.71
C VAL A 66 4.16 -3.11 -20.58
N GLU A 67 2.99 -3.67 -20.31
CA GLU A 67 2.77 -5.12 -20.27
C GLU A 67 3.16 -5.79 -21.60
N LYS A 68 2.81 -5.19 -22.74
CA LYS A 68 3.17 -5.70 -24.09
C LYS A 68 4.68 -5.70 -24.36
N GLU A 69 5.41 -4.78 -23.74
CA GLU A 69 6.87 -4.65 -23.89
C GLU A 69 7.66 -5.44 -22.83
N SER A 70 6.99 -5.88 -21.76
CA SER A 70 7.60 -6.52 -20.60
C SER A 70 7.93 -7.99 -20.84
N SER A 71 9.04 -8.47 -20.25
CA SER A 71 9.36 -9.91 -20.24
C SER A 71 8.81 -10.65 -19.01
N ILE A 72 8.35 -9.90 -18.01
CA ILE A 72 7.67 -10.41 -16.80
C ILE A 72 6.20 -9.96 -16.79
N PRO A 73 5.28 -10.68 -16.12
CA PRO A 73 3.91 -10.22 -15.97
C PRO A 73 3.85 -8.86 -15.27
N VAL A 74 2.99 -7.98 -15.80
CA VAL A 74 2.72 -6.63 -15.28
C VAL A 74 1.23 -6.57 -14.94
N LYS A 75 0.92 -6.25 -13.69
CA LYS A 75 -0.45 -6.13 -13.17
C LYS A 75 -0.91 -4.68 -13.19
N LEU A 76 -2.20 -4.50 -13.49
CA LEU A 76 -2.88 -3.21 -13.38
C LEU A 76 -3.51 -3.12 -11.99
N GLY A 77 -2.83 -2.49 -11.05
CA GLY A 77 -3.37 -2.16 -9.72
C GLY A 77 -3.73 -0.69 -9.59
N ALA A 78 -4.21 -0.31 -8.41
CA ALA A 78 -4.37 1.08 -7.98
C ALA A 78 -4.13 1.20 -6.47
N GLU A 79 -3.55 2.30 -6.03
CA GLU A 79 -3.60 2.71 -4.62
C GLU A 79 -4.66 3.79 -4.46
N VAL A 80 -5.70 3.48 -3.71
CA VAL A 80 -6.87 4.33 -3.55
C VAL A 80 -6.98 4.80 -2.11
N ASP A 81 -7.01 6.12 -1.94
CA ASP A 81 -7.22 6.75 -0.65
C ASP A 81 -8.62 6.45 -0.10
N TYR A 82 -8.67 6.03 1.15
CA TYR A 82 -9.91 5.90 1.90
C TYR A 82 -10.27 7.21 2.61
N PHE A 83 -11.36 7.83 2.14
CA PHE A 83 -11.99 8.96 2.80
C PHE A 83 -13.34 8.52 3.38
N LEU A 84 -13.53 8.76 4.69
CA LEU A 84 -14.78 8.44 5.37
C LEU A 84 -15.95 9.20 4.73
N GLY A 85 -17.02 8.49 4.37
CA GLY A 85 -18.19 9.07 3.71
C GLY A 85 -18.05 9.20 2.19
N LYS A 86 -16.94 8.73 1.61
CA LYS A 86 -16.68 8.67 0.17
C LYS A 86 -16.69 7.25 -0.40
N GLU A 87 -17.23 6.29 0.34
CA GLU A 87 -17.26 4.88 -0.04
C GLU A 87 -17.98 4.64 -1.37
N GLU A 88 -19.00 5.44 -1.69
CA GLU A 88 -19.74 5.32 -2.95
C GLU A 88 -18.94 5.85 -4.15
N GLU A 89 -18.25 6.98 -3.99
CA GLU A 89 -17.33 7.49 -5.01
C GLU A 89 -16.15 6.54 -5.24
N ILE A 90 -15.58 5.99 -4.17
CA ILE A 90 -14.53 4.96 -4.25
C ILE A 90 -15.08 3.72 -4.98
N ARG A 91 -16.27 3.25 -4.61
CA ARG A 91 -16.93 2.09 -5.24
C ARG A 91 -17.04 2.26 -6.75
N ARG A 92 -17.52 3.42 -7.21
CA ARG A 92 -17.65 3.70 -8.65
C ARG A 92 -16.32 3.51 -9.36
N VAL A 93 -15.24 4.10 -8.84
CA VAL A 93 -13.91 3.97 -9.44
C VAL A 93 -13.42 2.52 -9.46
N VAL A 94 -13.53 1.79 -8.34
CA VAL A 94 -12.97 0.42 -8.25
C VAL A 94 -13.82 -0.64 -8.97
N GLU A 95 -15.08 -0.34 -9.29
CA GLU A 95 -15.98 -1.23 -10.05
C GLU A 95 -16.06 -0.88 -11.54
N GLU A 96 -15.82 0.38 -11.90
CA GLU A 96 -15.81 0.85 -13.31
C GLU A 96 -14.64 0.26 -14.10
N PHE A 97 -13.49 0.10 -13.45
CA PHE A 97 -12.27 -0.41 -14.09
C PHE A 97 -11.89 -1.81 -13.59
N SER A 98 -11.37 -2.64 -14.48
CA SER A 98 -10.99 -4.03 -14.19
C SER A 98 -9.58 -4.15 -13.62
N PHE A 99 -9.35 -3.61 -12.42
CA PHE A 99 -8.07 -3.74 -11.72
C PHE A 99 -7.76 -5.20 -11.33
N ASP A 100 -6.48 -5.57 -11.38
CA ASP A 100 -5.98 -6.82 -10.84
C ASP A 100 -6.01 -6.83 -9.31
N TYR A 101 -5.74 -5.69 -8.68
CA TYR A 101 -5.87 -5.48 -7.24
C TYR A 101 -6.03 -4.00 -6.91
N VAL A 102 -6.60 -3.72 -5.74
CA VAL A 102 -6.73 -2.36 -5.20
C VAL A 102 -6.13 -2.32 -3.80
N ILE A 103 -5.13 -1.46 -3.61
CA ILE A 103 -4.58 -1.10 -2.30
C ILE A 103 -5.46 -0.01 -1.70
N GLY A 104 -5.95 -0.22 -0.48
CA GLY A 104 -6.61 0.80 0.32
C GLY A 104 -5.63 1.44 1.30
N SER A 105 -5.56 2.76 1.28
CA SER A 105 -4.59 3.53 2.08
C SER A 105 -5.26 4.67 2.85
N VAL A 106 -4.73 4.99 4.03
CA VAL A 106 -5.16 6.15 4.84
C VAL A 106 -4.02 7.15 4.92
N HIS A 107 -4.10 8.24 4.15
CA HIS A 107 -3.09 9.31 4.17
C HIS A 107 -3.54 10.55 4.95
N PHE A 108 -4.81 10.62 5.34
CA PHE A 108 -5.41 11.80 5.96
C PHE A 108 -6.11 11.48 7.29
N LEU A 109 -5.91 12.34 8.28
CA LEU A 109 -6.79 12.49 9.44
C LEU A 109 -7.53 13.81 9.29
N ASP A 110 -8.83 13.75 9.00
CA ASP A 110 -9.59 14.91 8.52
C ASP A 110 -8.84 15.59 7.37
N ASP A 111 -8.52 16.89 7.47
CA ASP A 111 -7.76 17.64 6.45
C ASP A 111 -6.24 17.56 6.60
N TRP A 112 -5.73 16.80 7.57
CA TRP A 112 -4.31 16.69 7.84
C TRP A 112 -3.69 15.50 7.10
N ALA A 113 -2.87 15.77 6.08
CA ALA A 113 -2.02 14.78 5.41
C ALA A 113 -0.91 14.33 6.38
N ILE A 114 -1.13 13.21 7.07
CA ILE A 114 -0.29 12.76 8.19
C ILE A 114 1.08 12.27 7.74
N ASP A 115 1.24 11.96 6.46
CA ASP A 115 2.43 11.34 5.91
C ASP A 115 3.22 12.29 5.00
N ASP A 116 2.73 13.52 4.81
CA ASP A 116 3.43 14.56 4.06
C ASP A 116 4.35 15.39 4.98
N PRO A 117 5.66 15.48 4.68
CA PRO A 117 6.63 16.21 5.51
C PRO A 117 6.29 17.69 5.68
N ARG A 118 5.54 18.30 4.76
CA ARG A 118 5.07 19.70 4.86
C ARG A 118 4.16 19.91 6.07
N TYR A 119 3.46 18.87 6.53
CA TYR A 119 2.49 18.94 7.63
C TYR A 119 2.92 18.17 8.88
N VAL A 120 4.21 17.81 8.99
CA VAL A 120 4.77 17.09 10.16
C VAL A 120 4.51 17.81 11.49
N ARG A 121 4.38 19.14 11.46
CA ARG A 121 4.07 19.96 12.64
C ARG A 121 2.80 19.49 13.37
N GLY A 122 1.83 18.92 12.65
CA GLY A 122 0.58 18.44 13.22
C GLY A 122 0.74 17.37 14.31
N TYR A 123 1.86 16.62 14.31
CA TYR A 123 2.17 15.64 15.36
C TYR A 123 2.59 16.29 16.69
N TYR A 124 3.11 17.51 16.68
CA TYR A 124 3.48 18.23 17.90
C TYR A 124 2.29 18.98 18.52
N GLU A 125 1.23 19.17 17.75
CA GLU A 125 0.04 19.96 18.14
C GLU A 125 -1.13 19.09 18.61
N ARG A 126 -0.98 17.76 18.57
CA ARG A 126 -2.01 16.78 18.90
C ARG A 126 -1.49 15.75 19.89
N ASP A 127 -2.40 15.13 20.63
CA ASP A 127 -2.07 13.97 21.44
C ASP A 127 -1.73 12.79 20.52
N ILE A 128 -0.52 12.25 20.68
CA ILE A 128 -0.04 11.17 19.81
C ILE A 128 -0.87 9.88 19.94
N ASN A 129 -1.41 9.58 21.12
CA ASN A 129 -2.24 8.38 21.30
C ASN A 129 -3.56 8.53 20.56
N GLU A 130 -4.19 9.70 20.63
CA GLU A 130 -5.42 9.99 19.89
C GLU A 130 -5.20 9.94 18.38
N VAL A 131 -4.08 10.46 17.88
CA VAL A 131 -3.70 10.36 16.45
C VAL A 131 -3.66 8.90 15.98
N TYR A 132 -3.04 8.02 16.77
CA TYR A 132 -2.97 6.59 16.46
C TYR A 132 -4.35 5.91 16.55
N LEU A 133 -5.16 6.23 17.56
CA LEU A 133 -6.52 5.68 17.70
C LEU A 133 -7.43 6.10 16.53
N GLN A 134 -7.37 7.36 16.12
CA GLN A 134 -8.09 7.89 14.96
C GLN A 134 -7.65 7.21 13.67
N TYR A 135 -6.33 7.12 13.44
CA TYR A 135 -5.77 6.44 12.27
C TYR A 135 -6.25 4.99 12.16
N PHE A 136 -6.07 4.19 13.23
CA PHE A 136 -6.53 2.80 13.21
C PHE A 136 -8.06 2.68 13.17
N SER A 137 -8.82 3.68 13.64
CA SER A 137 -10.26 3.70 13.44
C SER A 137 -10.65 3.92 11.98
N LEU A 138 -9.90 4.69 11.20
CA LEU A 138 -10.13 4.83 9.76
C LEU A 138 -9.72 3.57 9.01
N VAL A 139 -8.58 2.97 9.34
CA VAL A 139 -8.17 1.67 8.78
C VAL A 139 -9.23 0.59 9.04
N GLU A 140 -9.83 0.56 10.23
CA GLU A 140 -10.92 -0.38 10.53
C GLU A 140 -12.14 -0.21 9.61
N LYS A 141 -12.54 1.04 9.37
CA LYS A 141 -13.67 1.37 8.50
C LYS A 141 -13.34 1.07 7.04
N MET A 142 -12.13 1.42 6.60
CA MET A 142 -11.58 1.05 5.30
C MET A 142 -11.64 -0.47 5.08
N ALA A 143 -11.11 -1.26 6.02
CA ALA A 143 -11.13 -2.71 5.96
C ALA A 143 -12.55 -3.29 5.95
N SER A 144 -13.49 -2.60 6.61
CA SER A 144 -14.90 -3.00 6.67
C SER A 144 -15.72 -2.59 5.43
N SER A 145 -15.20 -1.68 4.60
CA SER A 145 -15.90 -1.20 3.40
C SER A 145 -16.01 -2.24 2.28
N ARG A 146 -15.11 -3.24 2.27
CA ARG A 146 -14.96 -4.27 1.22
C ARG A 146 -14.66 -3.71 -0.18
N LEU A 147 -14.08 -2.53 -0.25
CA LEU A 147 -13.72 -1.87 -1.51
C LEU A 147 -12.31 -2.21 -1.99
N PHE A 148 -11.47 -2.77 -1.12
CA PHE A 148 -10.04 -2.98 -1.34
C PHE A 148 -9.69 -4.47 -1.25
N ASP A 149 -8.51 -4.83 -1.76
CA ASP A 149 -7.97 -6.19 -1.71
C ASP A 149 -6.74 -6.27 -0.79
N ILE A 150 -5.96 -5.19 -0.73
CA ILE A 150 -4.75 -5.05 0.07
C ILE A 150 -4.88 -3.84 0.99
N VAL A 151 -4.48 -3.96 2.24
CA VAL A 151 -4.28 -2.82 3.15
C VAL A 151 -2.86 -2.30 2.98
N GLY A 152 -2.74 -1.08 2.44
CA GLY A 152 -1.48 -0.38 2.25
C GLY A 152 -0.87 0.04 3.58
N HIS A 153 0.46 0.00 3.65
CA HIS A 153 1.31 0.51 4.75
C HIS A 153 0.58 0.67 6.12
N LEU A 154 0.11 -0.47 6.66
CA LEU A 154 -0.90 -0.54 7.75
C LEU A 154 -0.63 0.31 9.00
N ASP A 155 0.61 0.67 9.32
CA ASP A 155 0.97 1.53 10.44
C ASP A 155 1.72 2.81 10.00
N LEU A 156 1.35 3.36 8.83
CA LEU A 156 1.94 4.57 8.21
C LEU A 156 2.02 5.76 9.16
N VAL A 157 1.08 5.90 10.10
CA VAL A 157 1.06 6.94 11.13
C VAL A 157 2.39 7.08 11.89
N LYS A 158 3.24 6.05 11.84
CA LYS A 158 4.57 5.99 12.44
C LYS A 158 5.69 6.57 11.57
N LYS A 159 5.43 6.97 10.31
CA LYS A 159 6.40 7.37 9.25
C LYS A 159 7.49 8.32 9.74
N PHE A 160 7.11 9.37 10.47
CA PHE A 160 8.02 10.39 10.96
C PHE A 160 8.64 10.10 12.33
N GLY A 161 8.51 8.87 12.84
CA GLY A 161 9.15 8.43 14.09
C GLY A 161 8.34 8.70 15.35
N PHE A 162 7.20 9.41 15.26
CA PHE A 162 6.27 9.54 16.38
C PHE A 162 5.67 8.17 16.72
N ARG A 163 5.59 7.85 18.01
CA ARG A 163 5.11 6.57 18.54
C ARG A 163 4.12 6.83 19.67
N PRO A 164 3.11 5.97 19.85
CA PRO A 164 2.18 6.11 20.96
C PRO A 164 2.93 5.93 22.29
N THR A 165 2.46 6.59 23.33
CA THR A 165 2.97 6.46 24.70
C THR A 165 2.20 5.41 25.51
N VAL A 166 1.12 4.85 24.94
CA VAL A 166 0.31 3.77 25.53
C VAL A 166 0.30 2.53 24.63
N ASP A 167 -0.10 1.38 25.18
CA ASP A 167 -0.25 0.16 24.37
C ASP A 167 -1.51 0.21 23.51
N ILE A 168 -1.34 0.55 22.23
CA ILE A 168 -2.42 0.60 21.23
C ILE A 168 -2.71 -0.76 20.58
N MET A 169 -1.97 -1.81 20.94
CA MET A 169 -2.15 -3.12 20.31
C MET A 169 -3.55 -3.73 20.44
N PRO A 170 -4.32 -3.50 21.50
CA PRO A 170 -5.72 -3.94 21.52
C PRO A 170 -6.53 -3.36 20.35
N LYS A 171 -6.34 -2.07 20.03
CA LYS A 171 -6.98 -1.43 18.87
C LYS A 171 -6.48 -2.04 17.56
N ILE A 172 -5.16 -2.17 17.39
CA ILE A 172 -4.58 -2.77 16.18
C ILE A 172 -5.10 -4.21 15.97
N THR A 173 -5.17 -5.00 17.03
CA THR A 173 -5.66 -6.39 16.98
C THR A 173 -7.11 -6.43 16.51
N ALA A 174 -7.97 -5.54 17.01
CA ALA A 174 -9.35 -5.42 16.52
C ALA A 174 -9.42 -5.05 15.03
N VAL A 175 -8.53 -4.18 14.54
CA VAL A 175 -8.42 -3.89 13.09
C VAL A 175 -8.01 -5.13 12.31
N LEU A 176 -7.00 -5.88 12.78
CA LEU A 176 -6.55 -7.12 12.14
C LEU A 176 -7.67 -8.18 12.09
N GLU A 177 -8.53 -8.26 13.10
CA GLU A 177 -9.72 -9.11 13.07
C GLU A 177 -10.67 -8.72 11.94
N LYS A 178 -10.89 -7.41 11.70
CA LYS A 178 -11.69 -6.93 10.56
C LYS A 178 -11.05 -7.26 9.22
N ILE A 179 -9.74 -7.07 9.09
CA ILE A 179 -8.96 -7.44 7.90
C ILE A 179 -9.13 -8.92 7.59
N LYS A 180 -9.00 -9.79 8.61
CA LYS A 180 -9.22 -11.24 8.48
C LYS A 180 -10.65 -11.57 8.05
N ILE A 181 -11.65 -11.02 8.73
CA ILE A 181 -13.08 -11.29 8.46
C ILE A 181 -13.43 -10.91 7.02
N ASN A 182 -12.91 -9.79 6.53
CA ASN A 182 -13.14 -9.31 5.17
C ASN A 182 -12.15 -9.88 4.14
N ARG A 183 -11.28 -10.84 4.54
CA ARG A 183 -10.34 -11.57 3.67
C ARG A 183 -9.36 -10.67 2.89
N LEU A 184 -8.93 -9.59 3.52
CA LEU A 184 -7.94 -8.68 2.95
C LEU A 184 -6.51 -9.22 3.13
N CYS A 185 -5.64 -8.79 2.23
CA CYS A 185 -4.20 -8.95 2.35
C CYS A 185 -3.58 -7.74 3.06
N VAL A 186 -2.45 -7.93 3.74
CA VAL A 186 -1.67 -6.85 4.32
C VAL A 186 -0.38 -6.66 3.51
N GLU A 187 -0.13 -5.44 3.08
CA GLU A 187 1.14 -5.08 2.46
C GLU A 187 2.28 -5.12 3.50
N ILE A 188 3.44 -5.67 3.11
CA ILE A 188 4.73 -5.37 3.74
C ILE A 188 5.44 -4.34 2.86
N ASN A 189 5.33 -3.08 3.26
CA ASN A 189 5.86 -1.94 2.54
C ASN A 189 7.26 -1.61 3.05
N THR A 190 8.25 -1.66 2.15
CA THR A 190 9.66 -1.48 2.54
C THR A 190 10.12 -0.02 2.57
N SER A 191 9.29 0.92 2.12
CA SER A 191 9.61 2.34 2.07
C SER A 191 9.87 2.94 3.45
N GLY A 192 9.23 2.38 4.49
CA GLY A 192 9.38 2.80 5.88
C GLY A 192 10.79 2.65 6.46
N LEU A 193 11.62 1.78 5.88
CA LEU A 193 13.01 1.59 6.29
C LEU A 193 13.87 2.83 6.04
N GLU A 194 13.50 3.67 5.06
CA GLU A 194 14.20 4.91 4.73
C GLU A 194 13.57 6.15 5.37
N LYS A 195 12.43 5.98 6.05
CA LYS A 195 11.76 7.06 6.78
C LYS A 195 12.30 7.11 8.23
N PRO A 196 12.06 8.20 8.98
CA PRO A 196 12.44 8.26 10.39
C PRO A 196 11.89 7.09 11.24
N ALA A 197 10.81 6.43 10.80
CA ALA A 197 10.31 5.18 11.37
C ALA A 197 11.35 4.04 11.42
N ARG A 198 12.24 3.95 10.43
CA ARG A 198 13.29 2.91 10.29
C ARG A 198 12.77 1.47 10.39
N GLU A 199 11.55 1.24 9.95
CA GLU A 199 10.88 -0.07 10.01
C GLU A 199 9.96 -0.18 8.80
N VAL A 200 9.77 -1.40 8.28
CA VAL A 200 8.72 -1.67 7.27
C VAL A 200 7.33 -1.35 7.83
N TYR A 201 6.35 -1.15 6.95
CA TYR A 201 4.94 -1.04 7.31
C TYR A 201 4.19 -2.33 6.93
N PRO A 202 3.50 -3.04 7.84
CA PRO A 202 3.54 -2.83 9.27
C PRO A 202 4.81 -3.40 9.92
N GLY A 203 5.09 -2.95 11.14
CA GLY A 203 6.24 -3.44 11.92
C GLY A 203 6.15 -4.91 12.33
N GLU A 204 7.27 -5.48 12.80
CA GLU A 204 7.37 -6.92 13.10
C GLU A 204 6.32 -7.40 14.11
N ARG A 205 6.00 -6.60 15.13
CA ARG A 205 5.00 -6.97 16.16
C ARG A 205 3.62 -7.17 15.55
N ILE A 206 3.23 -6.34 14.58
CA ILE A 206 1.95 -6.43 13.89
C ILE A 206 1.97 -7.61 12.91
N LEU A 207 3.05 -7.78 12.14
CA LEU A 207 3.20 -8.92 11.22
C LEU A 207 3.11 -10.27 11.92
N ASN A 208 3.67 -10.39 13.13
CA ASN A 208 3.52 -11.61 13.94
C ASN A 208 2.06 -11.93 14.26
N ILE A 209 1.22 -10.91 14.51
CA ILE A 209 -0.21 -11.11 14.77
C ILE A 209 -0.93 -11.46 13.47
N CYS A 210 -0.62 -10.78 12.35
CA CYS A 210 -1.14 -11.13 11.04
C CYS A 210 -0.90 -12.61 10.72
N TRP A 211 0.33 -13.09 10.92
CA TRP A 211 0.70 -14.48 10.67
C TRP A 211 -0.08 -15.46 11.56
N ARG A 212 -0.14 -15.20 12.87
CA ARG A 212 -0.92 -16.03 13.82
C ARG A 212 -2.41 -16.07 13.48
N MET A 213 -2.93 -14.99 12.91
CA MET A 213 -4.31 -14.89 12.46
C MET A 213 -4.56 -15.56 11.10
N GLY A 214 -3.51 -15.91 10.36
CA GLY A 214 -3.59 -16.43 8.99
C GLY A 214 -3.91 -15.35 7.95
N ILE A 215 -3.58 -14.09 8.24
CA ILE A 215 -3.75 -12.98 7.30
C ILE A 215 -2.63 -13.06 6.26
N PRO A 216 -2.96 -13.15 4.96
CA PRO A 216 -1.98 -13.20 3.90
C PRO A 216 -1.27 -11.87 3.73
N VAL A 217 -0.06 -11.91 3.17
CA VAL A 217 0.77 -10.73 2.94
C VAL A 217 1.26 -10.65 1.50
N THR A 218 1.49 -9.43 1.02
CA THR A 218 2.19 -9.15 -0.24
C THR A 218 3.33 -8.16 -0.01
N LEU A 219 4.15 -7.91 -1.02
CA LEU A 219 5.30 -7.01 -0.94
C LEU A 219 5.05 -5.77 -1.80
N GLY A 220 5.46 -4.62 -1.26
CA GLY A 220 5.44 -3.34 -1.97
C GLY A 220 6.69 -2.52 -1.64
N SER A 221 7.32 -1.97 -2.67
CA SER A 221 8.49 -1.09 -2.50
C SER A 221 8.13 0.39 -2.36
N ASP A 222 6.89 0.76 -2.72
CA ASP A 222 6.39 2.15 -2.77
C ASP A 222 7.26 3.00 -3.70
N SER A 223 7.54 2.42 -4.87
CA SER A 223 8.55 2.94 -5.77
C SER A 223 8.07 4.14 -6.53
N HIS A 224 8.76 5.26 -6.31
CA HIS A 224 8.54 6.51 -7.03
C HIS A 224 9.63 6.79 -8.06
N LYS A 225 10.64 5.92 -8.16
CA LYS A 225 11.70 5.97 -9.17
C LYS A 225 12.08 4.55 -9.57
N PRO A 226 12.56 4.31 -10.81
CA PRO A 226 12.83 2.96 -11.29
C PRO A 226 13.76 2.15 -10.38
N TRP A 227 14.85 2.75 -9.88
CA TRP A 227 15.83 2.06 -9.03
C TRP A 227 15.31 1.70 -7.62
N GLU A 228 14.14 2.23 -7.23
CA GLU A 228 13.49 1.92 -5.96
C GLU A 228 12.72 0.60 -6.01
N VAL A 229 12.45 0.03 -7.20
CA VAL A 229 11.70 -1.23 -7.35
C VAL A 229 12.35 -2.34 -6.54
N GLY A 230 11.59 -3.07 -5.73
CA GLY A 230 12.13 -4.14 -4.88
C GLY A 230 13.14 -3.70 -3.82
N ARG A 231 13.24 -2.40 -3.53
CA ARG A 231 14.20 -1.87 -2.55
C ARG A 231 13.97 -2.49 -1.17
N HIS A 232 15.05 -2.91 -0.53
CA HIS A 232 15.05 -3.58 0.79
C HIS A 232 14.21 -4.88 0.86
N PHE A 233 13.92 -5.53 -0.27
CA PHE A 233 13.18 -6.80 -0.27
C PHE A 233 13.96 -7.94 0.39
N ASP A 234 15.29 -7.91 0.38
CA ASP A 234 16.13 -8.82 1.17
C ASP A 234 15.73 -8.81 2.66
N LYS A 235 15.59 -7.61 3.24
CA LYS A 235 15.15 -7.45 4.64
C LYS A 235 13.70 -7.86 4.85
N ALA A 236 12.82 -7.56 3.90
CA ALA A 236 11.42 -7.97 3.99
C ALA A 236 11.27 -9.49 3.94
N LEU A 237 11.99 -10.17 3.06
CA LEU A 237 12.00 -11.63 2.94
C LEU A 237 12.59 -12.29 4.19
N ASP A 238 13.67 -11.75 4.76
CA ASP A 238 14.21 -12.22 6.04
C ASP A 238 13.19 -12.05 7.18
N LEU A 239 12.48 -10.93 7.22
CA LEU A 239 11.42 -10.69 8.20
C LEU A 239 10.23 -11.65 8.01
N MET A 240 9.78 -11.86 6.78
CA MET A 240 8.72 -12.82 6.45
C MET A 240 9.11 -14.22 6.94
N LYS A 241 10.34 -14.66 6.65
CA LYS A 241 10.87 -15.94 7.09
C LYS A 241 10.96 -16.04 8.62
N LYS A 242 11.41 -14.96 9.29
CA LYS A 242 11.49 -14.86 10.76
C LYS A 242 10.12 -14.99 11.41
N VAL A 243 9.11 -14.31 10.86
CA VAL A 243 7.71 -14.35 11.35
C VAL A 243 7.06 -15.71 11.08
N GLY A 244 7.40 -16.36 9.97
CA GLY A 244 6.93 -17.70 9.60
C GLY A 244 6.13 -17.76 8.30
N TYR A 245 6.07 -16.68 7.53
CA TYR A 245 5.47 -16.69 6.19
C TYR A 245 6.29 -17.54 5.22
N LYS A 246 5.58 -18.34 4.42
CA LYS A 246 6.16 -19.21 3.37
C LYS A 246 5.54 -18.95 1.98
N GLU A 247 4.54 -18.09 1.95
CA GLU A 247 3.74 -17.79 0.79
C GLU A 247 3.51 -16.28 0.73
N ILE A 248 3.29 -15.79 -0.49
CA ILE A 248 2.97 -14.41 -0.80
C ILE A 248 1.66 -14.37 -1.59
N ALA A 249 0.83 -13.37 -1.33
CA ALA A 249 -0.40 -13.13 -2.06
C ALA A 249 -0.09 -12.48 -3.42
N THR A 250 -0.63 -13.09 -4.46
CA THR A 250 -0.70 -12.56 -5.83
C THR A 250 -2.16 -12.29 -6.19
N PHE A 251 -2.39 -11.39 -7.15
CA PHE A 251 -3.75 -11.00 -7.53
C PHE A 251 -3.97 -11.01 -9.04
N THR A 252 -5.18 -11.36 -9.46
CA THR A 252 -5.64 -11.19 -10.85
C THR A 252 -7.14 -10.98 -10.83
N LYS A 253 -7.59 -9.87 -11.44
CA LYS A 253 -9.00 -9.42 -11.39
C LYS A 253 -9.59 -9.50 -9.98
N ARG A 254 -8.86 -8.98 -9.00
CA ARG A 254 -9.19 -8.96 -7.56
C ARG A 254 -9.29 -10.33 -6.88
N ASN A 255 -8.90 -11.40 -7.57
CA ASN A 255 -8.83 -12.74 -6.99
C ASN A 255 -7.45 -12.99 -6.41
N GLN A 256 -7.41 -13.26 -5.10
CA GLN A 256 -6.19 -13.59 -4.38
C GLN A 256 -5.76 -15.04 -4.61
N VAL A 257 -4.48 -15.25 -4.90
CA VAL A 257 -3.84 -16.57 -4.96
C VAL A 257 -2.54 -16.55 -4.17
N LEU A 258 -2.36 -17.50 -3.25
CA LEU A 258 -1.11 -17.67 -2.52
C LEU A 258 -0.09 -18.44 -3.36
N ARG A 259 1.14 -17.91 -3.41
CA ARG A 259 2.27 -18.49 -4.12
C ARG A 259 3.41 -18.73 -3.15
N LYS A 260 4.11 -19.85 -3.28
CA LYS A 260 5.30 -20.13 -2.45
C LYS A 260 6.39 -19.09 -2.72
N LEU A 261 7.01 -18.62 -1.65
CA LEU A 261 8.21 -17.78 -1.69
C LEU A 261 9.38 -18.53 -2.34
#